data_AF-A0A7C2RIV0-F1
#
_entry.id   AF-A0A7C2RIV0-F1
#
_cell.length_a   1.000
_cell.length_b   1.000
_cell.length_c   1.000
_cell.angle_alpha   90.00
_cell.angle_beta   90.00
_cell.angle_gamma   90.00
#
_symmetry.space_group_name_H-M   'P 1'
#
loop_
_entity.id
_entity.type
_entity.pdbx_description
1 polymer ?
#
loop_
_entity_poly.entity_id
_entity_poly.type
_entity_poly.pdbx_seq_one_letter_code
_entity_poly.pdbx_strand_id
1 'polypeptide(L)'
;AHHVTETSARYKESAKGCEACHGPGQDHADASGDPEKIFNPKGKPPRVANERCLTCHQQQEERHNFRQSEHGLSQVACIDCHSVHPPKPTESLLVSKGPTLCYQCHGEVRQQFQRPFRHRVHEKGMNCTDCHNPHGGFNLAQTRDSAGGTDPICFKCHTEKQGPFVFEHAPVKLEGCVICHTPHGSNNPKLLKRNLVQQLCLECHANTPGIFGPEPPAFHDIRNPRFQDCTSCHVKIHGSNVNPIFLQ
;
A
#
# COMPACT_ATOMS: atom_id res chain seq x y z
N ALA A 1 -20.68 2.73 14.70
CA ALA A 1 -19.49 1.88 14.88
C ALA A 1 -19.31 1.63 16.37
N HIS A 2 -18.60 2.45 17.15
CA HIS A 2 -18.43 2.17 18.59
C HIS A 2 -19.60 2.60 19.50
N HIS A 3 -20.26 3.72 19.23
CA HIS A 3 -21.52 4.07 19.94
C HIS A 3 -22.60 2.97 19.79
N VAL A 4 -22.60 2.23 18.68
CA VAL A 4 -23.51 1.09 18.47
C VAL A 4 -23.05 -0.13 19.26
N THR A 5 -21.75 -0.38 19.38
CA THR A 5 -21.24 -1.47 20.25
C THR A 5 -21.46 -1.18 21.72
N GLU A 6 -21.59 0.08 22.14
CA GLU A 6 -21.90 0.46 23.53
C GLU A 6 -23.41 0.46 23.85
N THR A 7 -24.28 0.55 22.83
CA THR A 7 -25.74 0.65 23.01
C THR A 7 -26.52 -0.55 22.48
N SER A 8 -25.86 -1.47 21.78
CA SER A 8 -26.48 -2.69 21.22
C SER A 8 -26.13 -3.90 22.07
N ALA A 9 -27.14 -4.58 22.61
CA ALA A 9 -27.02 -5.83 23.35
C ALA A 9 -26.38 -7.00 22.58
N ARG A 10 -26.07 -6.81 21.29
CA ARG A 10 -25.38 -7.78 20.43
C ARG A 10 -23.90 -7.97 20.79
N TYR A 11 -23.27 -7.01 21.47
CA TYR A 11 -21.83 -7.01 21.77
C TYR A 11 -21.59 -7.14 23.26
N LYS A 12 -20.66 -8.00 23.69
CA LYS A 12 -20.38 -8.21 25.13
C LYS A 12 -19.88 -6.93 25.81
N GLU A 13 -19.23 -6.08 25.04
CA GLU A 13 -18.66 -4.80 25.46
C GLU A 13 -19.74 -3.74 25.71
N SER A 14 -20.97 -3.94 25.20
CA SER A 14 -22.09 -3.02 25.44
C SER A 14 -22.47 -2.95 26.91
N ALA A 15 -22.24 -4.03 27.66
CA ALA A 15 -22.48 -4.08 29.10
C ALA A 15 -21.57 -3.14 29.90
N LYS A 16 -20.45 -2.70 29.33
CA LYS A 16 -19.49 -1.78 29.99
C LYS A 16 -19.66 -0.33 29.59
N GLY A 17 -20.46 -0.02 28.56
CA GLY A 17 -20.64 1.34 28.04
C GLY A 17 -19.31 2.08 27.84
N CYS A 18 -19.22 3.31 28.35
CA CYS A 18 -18.02 4.15 28.29
C CYS A 18 -16.78 3.46 28.90
N GLU A 19 -16.97 2.62 29.93
CA GLU A 19 -15.87 1.94 30.61
C GLU A 19 -15.19 0.89 29.73
N ALA A 20 -15.82 0.47 28.63
CA ALA A 20 -15.18 -0.37 27.61
C ALA A 20 -13.95 0.32 27.01
N CYS A 21 -13.98 1.64 26.86
CA CYS A 21 -12.89 2.43 26.29
C CYS A 21 -12.09 3.19 27.37
N HIS A 22 -12.77 3.64 28.42
CA HIS A 22 -12.23 4.59 29.41
C HIS A 22 -11.87 3.95 30.76
N GLY A 23 -12.03 2.64 30.91
CA GLY A 23 -11.79 1.96 32.19
C GLY A 23 -12.88 2.24 33.22
N PRO A 24 -12.74 1.70 34.46
CA PRO A 24 -13.72 1.91 35.52
C PRO A 24 -13.93 3.40 35.80
N GLY A 25 -15.19 3.84 35.84
CA GLY A 25 -15.56 5.24 36.06
C GLY A 25 -15.79 5.61 37.52
N GLN A 26 -15.61 4.68 38.46
CA GLN A 26 -15.90 4.89 39.89
C GLN A 26 -15.09 6.04 40.47
N ASP A 27 -13.77 6.06 40.27
CA ASP A 27 -12.90 7.13 40.77
C ASP A 27 -13.28 8.51 40.18
N HIS A 28 -13.76 8.53 38.93
CA HIS A 28 -14.27 9.73 38.28
C HIS A 28 -15.59 10.21 38.91
N ALA A 29 -16.51 9.29 39.21
CA ALA A 29 -17.78 9.61 39.87
C ALA A 29 -17.56 10.11 41.31
N ASP A 30 -16.71 9.43 42.08
CA ASP A 30 -16.40 9.77 43.47
C ASP A 30 -15.66 11.10 43.60
N ALA A 31 -14.85 11.46 42.60
CA ALA A 31 -14.17 12.75 42.50
C ALA A 31 -15.04 13.85 41.88
N SER A 32 -16.37 13.78 41.99
CA SER A 32 -17.30 14.79 41.47
C SER A 32 -17.17 15.05 39.95
N GLY A 33 -16.81 14.02 39.17
CA GLY A 33 -16.68 14.12 37.72
C GLY A 33 -15.30 14.62 37.24
N ASP A 34 -14.24 14.47 38.03
CA ASP A 34 -12.88 14.85 37.64
C ASP A 34 -12.42 14.07 36.38
N PRO A 35 -12.16 14.72 35.24
CA PRO A 35 -11.74 14.06 34.00
C PRO A 35 -10.33 13.47 34.05
N GLU A 36 -9.51 13.79 35.05
CA GLU A 36 -8.18 13.18 35.22
C GLU A 36 -8.26 11.75 35.78
N LYS A 37 -9.38 11.43 36.44
CA LYS A 37 -9.63 10.10 37.03
C LYS A 37 -10.16 9.07 36.05
N ILE A 38 -10.42 9.47 34.80
CA ILE A 38 -10.87 8.57 33.75
C ILE A 38 -9.77 8.37 32.70
N PHE A 39 -9.63 7.16 32.17
CA PHE A 39 -8.62 6.91 31.14
C PHE A 39 -9.02 7.63 29.85
N ASN A 40 -8.24 8.63 29.43
CA ASN A 40 -8.42 9.28 28.14
C ASN A 40 -7.26 8.93 27.19
N PRO A 41 -7.52 8.17 26.09
CA PRO A 41 -6.49 7.81 25.12
C PRO A 41 -5.69 9.00 24.58
N LYS A 42 -6.33 10.17 24.41
CA LYS A 42 -5.69 11.39 23.86
C LYS A 42 -4.56 11.93 24.75
N GLY A 43 -4.63 11.70 26.05
CA GLY A 43 -3.63 12.16 27.02
C GLY A 43 -2.55 11.14 27.34
N LYS A 44 -2.51 10.00 26.64
CA LYS A 44 -1.58 8.90 26.92
C LYS A 44 -0.55 8.75 25.80
N PRO A 45 0.64 8.17 26.09
CA PRO A 45 1.58 7.77 25.05
C PRO A 45 0.89 6.89 24.00
N PRO A 46 1.22 7.03 22.70
CA PRO A 46 0.55 6.31 21.61
C PRO A 46 0.43 4.82 21.84
N ARG A 47 1.50 4.16 22.31
CA ARG A 47 1.47 2.74 22.64
C ARG A 47 0.39 2.37 23.67
N VAL A 48 0.27 3.15 24.75
CA VAL A 48 -0.73 2.92 25.81
C VAL A 48 -2.15 3.16 25.29
N ALA A 49 -2.33 4.22 24.50
CA ALA A 49 -3.61 4.50 23.84
C ALA A 49 -4.01 3.35 22.89
N ASN A 50 -3.06 2.85 22.09
CA ASN A 50 -3.27 1.76 21.14
C ASN A 50 -3.56 0.43 21.84
N GLU A 51 -2.86 0.13 22.93
CA GLU A 51 -3.10 -1.08 23.72
C GLU A 51 -4.56 -1.17 24.19
N ARG A 52 -5.17 -0.04 24.54
CA ARG A 52 -6.59 0.00 24.89
C ARG A 52 -7.48 -0.48 23.74
N CYS A 53 -7.28 0.03 22.53
CA CYS A 53 -8.03 -0.40 21.35
C CYS A 53 -7.74 -1.86 20.96
N LEU A 54 -6.48 -2.27 21.11
CA LEU A 54 -6.02 -3.62 20.76
C LEU A 54 -6.54 -4.70 21.70
N THR A 55 -7.02 -4.37 22.91
CA THR A 55 -7.70 -5.36 23.78
C THR A 55 -8.84 -6.10 23.07
N CYS A 56 -9.55 -5.42 22.16
CA CYS A 56 -10.61 -6.01 21.35
C CYS A 56 -10.22 -6.16 19.86
N HIS A 57 -9.43 -5.22 19.32
CA HIS A 57 -9.15 -5.17 17.88
C HIS A 57 -7.93 -6.00 17.45
N GLN A 58 -7.13 -6.53 18.39
CA GLN A 58 -5.92 -7.29 18.06
C GLN A 58 -6.19 -8.56 17.24
N GLN A 59 -7.33 -9.22 17.40
CA GLN A 59 -7.61 -10.47 16.69
C GLN A 59 -8.31 -10.26 15.35
N GLN A 60 -8.49 -9.01 14.91
CA GLN A 60 -9.12 -8.72 13.63
C GLN A 60 -8.10 -8.83 12.50
N GLU A 61 -8.49 -9.48 11.41
CA GLU A 61 -7.64 -9.73 10.23
C GLU A 61 -6.95 -8.45 9.73
N GLU A 62 -7.65 -7.33 9.71
CA GLU A 62 -7.09 -6.08 9.23
C GLU A 62 -6.06 -5.46 10.18
N ARG A 63 -5.99 -5.87 11.46
CA ARG A 63 -5.29 -5.12 12.53
C ARG A 63 -4.38 -5.99 13.41
N HIS A 64 -4.33 -7.31 13.18
CA HIS A 64 -3.58 -8.21 14.05
C HIS A 64 -2.07 -7.98 14.04
N ASN A 65 -1.56 -7.39 12.96
CA ASN A 65 -0.15 -7.06 12.83
C ASN A 65 0.20 -5.62 13.25
N PHE A 66 -0.74 -4.84 13.78
CA PHE A 66 -0.54 -3.41 14.01
C PHE A 66 0.70 -3.12 14.87
N ARG A 67 0.95 -3.92 15.91
CA ARG A 67 2.12 -3.71 16.79
C ARG A 67 3.46 -3.83 16.07
N GLN A 68 3.52 -4.63 15.02
CA GLN A 68 4.71 -4.84 14.19
C GLN A 68 4.66 -4.03 12.90
N SER A 69 3.63 -3.20 12.73
CA SER A 69 3.50 -2.34 11.57
C SER A 69 4.43 -1.13 11.70
N GLU A 70 4.86 -0.56 10.58
CA GLU A 70 5.65 0.68 10.57
C GLU A 70 4.95 1.81 11.33
N HIS A 71 3.63 1.95 11.21
CA HIS A 71 2.88 2.91 12.03
C HIS A 71 2.93 2.59 13.53
N GLY A 72 2.79 1.32 13.92
CA GLY A 72 2.86 0.89 15.31
C GLY A 72 4.25 1.08 15.91
N LEU A 73 5.30 0.75 15.16
CA LEU A 73 6.70 0.95 15.54
C LEU A 73 7.05 2.44 15.62
N SER A 74 6.53 3.24 14.70
CA SER A 74 6.69 4.71 14.65
C SER A 74 5.79 5.47 15.64
N GLN A 75 5.14 4.78 16.58
CA GLN A 75 4.30 5.38 17.62
C GLN A 75 3.12 6.22 17.09
N VAL A 76 2.53 5.84 15.96
CA VAL A 76 1.27 6.45 15.50
C VAL A 76 0.11 5.87 16.32
N ALA A 77 -0.74 6.73 16.89
CA ALA A 77 -1.90 6.31 17.65
C ALA A 77 -3.10 6.03 16.75
N CYS A 78 -3.97 5.09 17.12
CA CYS A 78 -5.22 4.81 16.40
C CYS A 78 -6.07 6.09 16.26
N ILE A 79 -6.04 6.94 17.28
CA ILE A 79 -6.80 8.19 17.35
C ILE A 79 -6.23 9.33 16.48
N ASP A 80 -5.02 9.17 15.95
CA ASP A 80 -4.45 10.13 14.98
C ASP A 80 -5.15 9.98 13.62
N CYS A 81 -5.67 8.78 13.33
CA CYS A 81 -6.43 8.49 12.12
C CYS A 81 -7.93 8.36 12.37
N HIS A 82 -8.37 7.86 13.53
CA HIS A 82 -9.78 7.55 13.82
C HIS A 82 -10.40 8.45 14.90
N SER A 83 -11.65 8.86 14.69
CA SER A 83 -12.51 9.50 15.70
C SER A 83 -13.62 8.56 16.14
N VAL A 84 -13.60 8.15 17.41
CA VAL A 84 -14.63 7.29 18.01
C VAL A 84 -15.83 8.08 18.54
N HIS A 85 -15.65 9.37 18.81
CA HIS A 85 -16.71 10.27 19.25
C HIS A 85 -17.36 11.03 18.07
N PRO A 86 -18.66 11.33 18.14
CA PRO A 86 -19.30 12.24 17.19
C PRO A 86 -18.72 13.67 17.24
N PRO A 87 -18.83 14.43 16.13
CA PRO A 87 -19.36 14.03 14.84
C PRO A 87 -18.40 13.07 14.11
N LYS A 88 -18.95 12.04 13.46
CA LYS A 88 -18.16 11.07 12.69
C LYS A 88 -17.79 11.71 11.36
N PRO A 89 -16.50 12.04 11.10
CA PRO A 89 -16.18 12.88 9.95
C PRO A 89 -16.33 12.15 8.61
N THR A 90 -16.15 10.82 8.60
CA THR A 90 -16.09 10.00 7.38
C THR A 90 -16.49 8.53 7.58
N GLU A 91 -16.55 7.77 6.48
CA GLU A 91 -16.62 6.31 6.47
C GLU A 91 -15.41 5.70 7.23
N SER A 92 -15.61 4.57 7.91
CA SER A 92 -14.58 3.92 8.75
C SER A 92 -14.05 4.76 9.92
N LEU A 93 -14.78 5.80 10.34
CA LEU A 93 -14.43 6.67 11.47
C LEU A 93 -13.14 7.48 11.26
N LEU A 94 -12.70 7.74 10.04
CA LEU A 94 -11.46 8.53 9.86
C LEU A 94 -11.68 10.00 10.21
N VAL A 95 -10.67 10.63 10.80
CA VAL A 95 -10.67 12.07 11.14
C VAL A 95 -10.67 12.96 9.90
N SER A 96 -10.19 12.43 8.77
CA SER A 96 -10.21 13.06 7.46
C SER A 96 -10.28 11.98 6.38
N LYS A 97 -10.79 12.31 5.20
CA LYS A 97 -10.82 11.35 4.08
C LYS A 97 -9.40 11.09 3.60
N GLY A 98 -9.14 9.86 3.16
CA GLY A 98 -8.01 9.62 2.26
C GLY A 98 -8.17 10.45 0.97
N PRO A 99 -7.07 10.77 0.25
CA PRO A 99 -5.66 10.62 0.61
C PRO A 99 -5.13 11.73 1.54
N THR A 100 -5.95 12.75 1.81
CA THR A 100 -5.58 13.93 2.61
C THR A 100 -5.04 13.54 3.99
N LEU A 101 -5.67 12.58 4.66
CA LEU A 101 -5.20 12.06 5.94
C LEU A 101 -3.76 11.52 5.85
N CYS A 102 -3.50 10.65 4.87
CA CYS A 102 -2.18 10.02 4.69
C CYS A 102 -1.10 11.05 4.35
N TYR A 103 -1.44 12.07 3.56
CA TYR A 103 -0.51 13.11 3.14
C TYR A 103 -0.11 14.10 4.24
N GLN A 104 -0.73 14.05 5.42
CA GLN A 104 -0.28 14.84 6.57
C GLN A 104 1.13 14.42 7.00
N CYS A 105 1.48 13.14 6.81
CA CYS A 105 2.81 12.61 7.12
C CYS A 105 3.56 12.16 5.85
N HIS A 106 2.88 11.52 4.89
CA HIS A 106 3.50 10.99 3.67
C HIS A 106 3.65 12.05 2.56
N GLY A 107 4.40 13.12 2.84
CA GLY A 107 4.61 14.25 1.94
C GLY A 107 5.31 13.88 0.63
N GLU A 108 6.25 12.95 0.65
CA GLU A 108 6.94 12.49 -0.56
C GLU A 108 6.01 11.74 -1.51
N VAL A 109 5.13 10.89 -0.96
CA VAL A 109 4.12 10.16 -1.73
C VAL A 109 3.13 11.16 -2.34
N ARG A 110 2.74 12.20 -1.60
CA ARG A 110 1.94 13.31 -2.14
C ARG A 110 2.58 13.91 -3.39
N GLN A 111 3.89 14.14 -3.36
CA GLN A 111 4.62 14.68 -4.52
C GLN A 111 4.68 13.68 -5.69
N GLN A 112 4.81 12.39 -5.43
CA GLN A 112 4.78 11.38 -6.49
C GLN A 112 3.42 11.37 -7.22
N PHE A 113 2.31 11.47 -6.49
CA PHE A 113 0.98 11.60 -7.09
C PHE A 113 0.70 12.97 -7.73
N GLN A 114 1.60 13.96 -7.65
CA GLN A 114 1.48 15.17 -8.47
C GLN A 114 2.06 14.99 -9.88
N ARG A 115 2.78 13.90 -10.14
CA ARG A 115 3.40 13.64 -11.43
C ARG A 115 2.35 13.31 -12.51
N PRO A 116 2.66 13.55 -13.80
CA PRO A 116 1.70 13.38 -14.89
C PRO A 116 1.15 11.96 -15.03
N PHE A 117 1.99 10.94 -14.84
CA PHE A 117 1.59 9.55 -14.91
C PHE A 117 1.51 9.00 -13.50
N ARG A 118 0.31 8.62 -13.06
CA ARG A 118 0.01 8.16 -11.70
C ARG A 118 -1.17 7.22 -11.69
N HIS A 119 -1.24 6.42 -10.65
CA HIS A 119 -2.48 5.74 -10.28
C HIS A 119 -3.54 6.78 -9.86
N ARG A 120 -4.82 6.49 -10.13
CA ARG A 120 -5.93 7.47 -10.13
C ARG A 120 -6.45 7.84 -8.72
N VAL A 121 -5.55 8.14 -7.79
CA VAL A 121 -5.88 8.46 -6.39
C VAL A 121 -6.51 9.85 -6.27
N HIS A 122 -5.98 10.85 -6.98
CA HIS A 122 -6.53 12.22 -6.94
C HIS A 122 -7.87 12.33 -7.67
N GLU A 123 -8.09 11.46 -8.65
CA GLU A 123 -9.32 11.34 -9.43
C GLU A 123 -10.37 10.45 -8.73
N LYS A 124 -10.12 9.99 -7.50
CA LYS A 124 -11.00 9.11 -6.72
C LYS A 124 -11.32 7.76 -7.39
N GLY A 125 -10.46 7.31 -8.30
CA GLY A 125 -10.56 5.99 -8.91
C GLY A 125 -9.99 4.88 -8.02
N MET A 126 -9.18 5.25 -7.03
CA MET A 126 -8.61 4.35 -6.02
C MET A 126 -8.14 5.12 -4.77
N ASN A 127 -7.84 4.41 -3.70
CA ASN A 127 -7.35 4.92 -2.43
C ASN A 127 -6.04 4.23 -2.03
N CYS A 128 -5.31 4.86 -1.10
CA CYS A 128 -4.09 4.29 -0.53
C CYS A 128 -4.34 2.89 0.08
N THR A 129 -5.51 2.72 0.70
CA THR A 129 -5.94 1.47 1.34
C THR A 129 -6.34 0.38 0.38
N ASP A 130 -6.46 0.65 -0.93
CA ASP A 130 -6.70 -0.40 -1.91
C ASP A 130 -5.43 -1.24 -2.12
N CYS A 131 -4.25 -0.62 -1.94
CA CYS A 131 -2.95 -1.30 -2.04
C CYS A 131 -2.31 -1.54 -0.68
N HIS A 132 -2.44 -0.64 0.29
CA HIS A 132 -1.78 -0.74 1.60
C HIS A 132 -2.74 -1.13 2.72
N ASN A 133 -2.24 -1.89 3.69
CA ASN A 133 -2.90 -2.03 4.99
C ASN A 133 -2.19 -1.11 6.01
N PRO A 134 -2.79 0.03 6.40
CA PRO A 134 -2.18 0.97 7.35
C PRO A 134 -2.06 0.40 8.76
N HIS A 135 -2.64 -0.78 9.04
CA HIS A 135 -2.47 -1.47 10.31
C HIS A 135 -1.49 -2.65 10.24
N GLY A 136 -0.66 -2.72 9.19
CA GLY A 136 0.41 -3.71 9.08
C GLY A 136 0.13 -4.82 8.07
N GLY A 137 0.24 -4.50 6.79
CA GLY A 137 0.36 -5.54 5.75
C GLY A 137 1.59 -6.43 5.98
N PHE A 138 1.52 -7.68 5.52
CA PHE A 138 2.59 -8.67 5.69
C PHE A 138 3.70 -8.57 4.63
N ASN A 139 3.51 -7.74 3.62
CA ASN A 139 4.44 -7.58 2.52
C ASN A 139 5.33 -6.35 2.68
N LEU A 140 6.29 -6.24 1.76
CA LEU A 140 7.10 -5.05 1.57
C LEU A 140 6.23 -3.79 1.48
N ALA A 141 6.65 -2.72 2.16
CA ALA A 141 5.90 -1.46 2.25
C ALA A 141 4.45 -1.60 2.76
N GLN A 142 4.17 -2.68 3.51
CA GLN A 142 2.87 -2.94 4.14
C GLN A 142 1.70 -3.01 3.14
N THR A 143 1.96 -3.52 1.94
CA THR A 143 0.90 -3.78 0.97
C THR A 143 -0.01 -4.92 1.42
N ARG A 144 -1.22 -4.93 0.88
CA ARG A 144 -2.23 -6.00 1.05
C ARG A 144 -1.77 -7.28 0.33
N ASP A 145 -2.43 -8.39 0.69
CA ASP A 145 -2.30 -9.76 0.15
C ASP A 145 -1.00 -10.51 0.44
N SER A 146 -1.02 -11.38 1.45
CA SER A 146 0.10 -12.19 1.96
C SER A 146 0.64 -13.29 1.01
N ALA A 147 0.15 -13.40 -0.22
CA ALA A 147 0.45 -14.51 -1.13
C ALA A 147 1.76 -14.33 -1.93
N GLY A 148 2.86 -13.96 -1.26
CA GLY A 148 4.21 -14.00 -1.82
C GLY A 148 4.56 -12.84 -2.76
N GLY A 149 5.16 -11.78 -2.18
CA GLY A 149 5.71 -10.65 -2.95
C GLY A 149 4.73 -9.50 -3.17
N THR A 150 5.18 -8.45 -3.85
CA THR A 150 4.40 -7.22 -4.11
C THR A 150 3.49 -7.30 -5.34
N ASP A 151 3.48 -8.43 -6.05
CA ASP A 151 2.79 -8.54 -7.34
C ASP A 151 1.32 -8.97 -7.26
N PRO A 152 0.90 -9.84 -6.33
CA PRO A 152 -0.52 -10.24 -6.21
C PRO A 152 -1.48 -9.05 -6.11
N ILE A 153 -1.06 -8.00 -5.39
CA ILE A 153 -1.85 -6.77 -5.26
C ILE A 153 -2.01 -6.02 -6.58
N CYS A 154 -1.01 -6.06 -7.47
CA CYS A 154 -1.10 -5.47 -8.79
C CYS A 154 -2.11 -6.23 -9.67
N PHE A 155 -2.15 -7.57 -9.56
CA PHE A 155 -3.02 -8.42 -10.35
C PHE A 155 -4.50 -8.35 -9.98
N LYS A 156 -4.85 -7.80 -8.81
CA LYS A 156 -6.27 -7.49 -8.49
C LYS A 156 -6.93 -6.60 -9.53
N CYS A 157 -6.15 -5.74 -10.20
CA CYS A 157 -6.62 -4.89 -11.29
C CYS A 157 -5.97 -5.26 -12.63
N HIS A 158 -4.68 -5.60 -12.63
CA HIS A 158 -3.90 -5.92 -13.84
C HIS A 158 -3.86 -7.43 -14.12
N THR A 159 -5.03 -8.06 -14.14
CA THR A 159 -5.19 -9.52 -14.33
C THR A 159 -4.54 -10.02 -15.62
N GLU A 160 -4.46 -9.19 -16.66
CA GLU A 160 -3.85 -9.53 -17.94
C GLU A 160 -2.33 -9.68 -17.88
N LYS A 161 -1.70 -9.25 -16.78
CA LYS A 161 -0.28 -9.40 -16.49
C LYS A 161 0.01 -10.58 -15.56
N GLN A 162 -1.04 -11.22 -15.05
CA GLN A 162 -0.92 -12.37 -14.18
C GLN A 162 -0.57 -13.61 -15.00
N GLY A 163 0.57 -14.23 -14.66
CA GLY A 163 0.95 -15.53 -15.19
C GLY A 163 0.10 -16.68 -14.61
N PRO A 164 0.53 -17.94 -14.80
CA PRO A 164 1.81 -18.35 -15.36
C PRO A 164 1.85 -18.17 -16.88
N PHE A 165 2.95 -17.61 -17.37
CA PHE A 165 3.27 -17.64 -18.80
C PHE A 165 4.19 -18.82 -19.10
N VAL A 166 4.16 -19.37 -20.31
CA VAL A 166 5.12 -20.41 -20.75
C VAL A 166 6.54 -19.86 -20.73
N PHE A 167 6.69 -18.62 -21.20
CA PHE A 167 7.93 -17.87 -21.19
C PHE A 167 7.75 -16.64 -20.31
N GLU A 168 8.29 -16.70 -19.11
CA GLU A 168 8.22 -15.60 -18.14
C GLU A 168 9.41 -14.67 -18.30
N HIS A 169 9.17 -13.36 -18.16
CA HIS A 169 10.27 -12.40 -18.10
C HIS A 169 10.88 -12.44 -16.70
N ALA A 170 12.11 -12.92 -16.59
CA ALA A 170 12.75 -13.21 -15.29
C ALA A 170 12.68 -12.05 -14.26
N PRO A 171 12.92 -10.77 -14.62
CA PRO A 171 12.77 -9.66 -13.69
C PRO A 171 11.34 -9.52 -13.15
N VAL A 172 10.32 -9.76 -13.97
CA VAL A 172 8.91 -9.71 -13.54
C VAL A 172 8.60 -10.85 -12.57
N LYS A 173 9.10 -12.07 -12.84
CA LYS A 173 8.87 -13.23 -11.99
C LYS A 173 9.58 -13.15 -10.63
N LEU A 174 10.81 -12.63 -10.63
CA LEU A 174 11.71 -12.71 -9.47
C LEU A 174 11.73 -11.43 -8.63
N GLU A 175 11.66 -10.26 -9.27
CA GLU A 175 11.79 -8.95 -8.62
C GLU A 175 10.47 -8.16 -8.60
N GLY A 176 9.50 -8.60 -9.41
CA GLY A 176 8.15 -8.07 -9.45
C GLY A 176 7.97 -6.78 -10.22
N CYS A 177 6.75 -6.26 -10.23
CA CYS A 177 6.30 -5.14 -11.06
C CYS A 177 7.11 -3.86 -10.80
N VAL A 178 7.51 -3.65 -9.55
CA VAL A 178 8.20 -2.45 -9.10
C VAL A 178 9.66 -2.38 -9.53
N ILE A 179 10.21 -3.41 -10.17
CA ILE A 179 11.54 -3.33 -10.77
C ILE A 179 11.57 -2.27 -11.88
N CYS A 180 10.50 -2.21 -12.68
CA CYS A 180 10.33 -1.28 -13.79
C CYS A 180 9.40 -0.10 -13.46
N HIS A 181 8.38 -0.33 -12.63
CA HIS A 181 7.32 0.63 -12.38
C HIS A 181 7.45 1.37 -11.04
N THR A 182 6.94 2.60 -10.99
CA THR A 182 6.75 3.40 -9.77
C THR A 182 5.26 3.47 -9.46
N PRO A 183 4.73 2.73 -8.47
CA PRO A 183 3.29 2.54 -8.30
C PRO A 183 2.54 3.82 -7.91
N HIS A 184 3.17 4.83 -7.33
CA HIS A 184 2.49 6.09 -7.01
C HIS A 184 2.45 7.04 -8.20
N GLY A 185 3.62 7.37 -8.77
CA GLY A 185 3.69 8.24 -9.94
C GLY A 185 5.08 8.46 -10.51
N SER A 186 5.13 8.71 -11.81
CA SER A 186 6.32 8.98 -12.61
C SER A 186 6.10 10.16 -13.55
N ASN A 187 7.21 10.81 -13.91
CA ASN A 187 7.23 11.74 -15.04
C ASN A 187 7.22 10.99 -16.39
N ASN A 188 7.44 9.68 -16.37
CA ASN A 188 7.54 8.84 -17.54
C ASN A 188 6.22 8.08 -17.79
N PRO A 189 5.79 7.93 -19.06
CA PRO A 189 4.60 7.15 -19.41
C PRO A 189 4.62 5.75 -18.80
N LYS A 190 3.43 5.20 -18.53
CA LYS A 190 3.24 3.85 -17.94
C LYS A 190 3.95 3.68 -16.60
N LEU A 191 4.17 4.76 -15.85
CA LEU A 191 4.80 4.74 -14.52
C LEU A 191 6.23 4.19 -14.53
N LEU A 192 6.98 4.32 -15.62
CA LEU A 192 8.32 3.74 -15.71
C LEU A 192 9.36 4.51 -14.88
N LYS A 193 10.34 3.81 -14.33
CA LYS A 193 11.49 4.42 -13.62
C LYS A 193 12.41 5.20 -14.54
N ARG A 194 12.49 4.82 -15.81
CA ARG A 194 13.28 5.51 -16.86
C ARG A 194 12.37 6.14 -17.89
N ASN A 195 12.84 7.27 -18.44
CA ASN A 195 12.14 8.01 -19.49
C ASN A 195 12.26 7.29 -20.84
N LEU A 196 13.42 6.71 -21.13
CA LEU A 196 13.66 5.91 -22.33
C LEU A 196 13.49 4.42 -22.00
N VAL A 197 12.57 3.76 -22.71
CA VAL A 197 12.32 2.31 -22.56
C VAL A 197 13.61 1.52 -22.82
N GLN A 198 14.39 1.92 -23.82
CA GLN A 198 15.68 1.33 -24.12
C GLN A 198 16.62 1.30 -22.90
N GLN A 199 16.74 2.41 -22.19
CA GLN A 199 17.62 2.50 -21.03
C GLN A 199 17.16 1.56 -19.93
N LEU A 200 15.85 1.43 -19.71
CA LEU A 200 15.30 0.46 -18.77
C LEU A 200 15.68 -0.97 -19.14
N CYS A 201 15.57 -1.34 -20.41
CA CYS A 201 15.96 -2.66 -20.88
C CYS A 201 17.47 -2.90 -20.68
N LEU A 202 18.29 -1.91 -21.04
CA LEU A 202 19.75 -2.00 -20.98
C LEU A 202 20.31 -2.08 -19.55
N GLU A 203 19.54 -1.74 -18.50
CA GLU A 203 19.95 -1.97 -17.12
C GLU A 203 20.30 -3.44 -16.85
N CYS A 204 19.58 -4.37 -17.50
CA CYS A 204 19.86 -5.80 -17.43
C CYS A 204 20.45 -6.35 -18.73
N HIS A 205 20.07 -5.78 -19.87
CA HIS A 205 20.41 -6.32 -21.18
C HIS A 205 21.72 -5.79 -21.80
N ALA A 206 22.44 -4.86 -21.15
CA ALA A 206 23.66 -4.24 -21.71
C ALA A 206 24.70 -5.23 -22.25
N ASN A 207 24.84 -6.40 -21.62
CA ASN A 207 25.81 -7.43 -22.00
C ASN A 207 25.14 -8.74 -22.43
N THR A 208 23.97 -8.69 -23.07
CA THR A 208 23.29 -9.92 -23.51
C THR A 208 24.11 -10.61 -24.62
N PRO A 209 24.74 -11.77 -24.36
CA PRO A 209 25.69 -12.38 -25.29
C PRO A 209 24.99 -12.76 -26.60
N GLY A 210 25.60 -12.41 -27.74
CA GLY A 210 25.10 -12.76 -29.07
C GLY A 210 23.88 -11.96 -29.57
N ILE A 211 23.38 -10.99 -28.79
CA ILE A 211 22.21 -10.17 -29.17
C ILE A 211 22.62 -8.75 -29.57
N PHE A 212 23.57 -8.13 -28.86
CA PHE A 212 24.07 -6.77 -29.14
C PHE A 212 25.46 -6.80 -29.78
N GLY A 213 25.63 -6.05 -30.87
CA GLY A 213 26.91 -5.95 -31.57
C GLY A 213 26.76 -5.63 -33.06
N PRO A 214 27.81 -5.11 -33.71
CA PRO A 214 27.80 -4.84 -35.15
C PRO A 214 28.09 -6.07 -36.02
N GLU A 215 28.56 -7.17 -35.41
CA GLU A 215 28.99 -8.38 -36.12
C GLU A 215 28.02 -9.55 -35.88
N PRO A 216 27.72 -10.37 -36.90
CA PRO A 216 26.95 -11.59 -36.73
C PRO A 216 27.54 -12.49 -35.62
N PRO A 217 26.70 -13.11 -34.77
CA PRO A 217 25.26 -13.29 -34.94
C PRO A 217 24.40 -12.17 -34.33
N ALA A 218 24.98 -11.02 -33.94
CA ALA A 218 24.21 -9.95 -33.31
C ALA A 218 23.18 -9.33 -34.28
N PHE A 219 21.93 -9.24 -33.82
CA PHE A 219 20.79 -8.72 -34.59
C PHE A 219 20.43 -7.27 -34.21
N HIS A 220 21.00 -6.71 -33.14
CA HIS A 220 20.67 -5.38 -32.63
C HIS A 220 21.89 -4.46 -32.60
N ASP A 221 21.96 -3.54 -33.56
CA ASP A 221 22.85 -2.38 -33.47
C ASP A 221 22.12 -1.22 -32.79
N ILE A 222 22.39 -1.04 -31.51
CA ILE A 222 21.74 -0.04 -30.65
C ILE A 222 22.02 1.42 -31.07
N ARG A 223 23.04 1.62 -31.91
CA ARG A 223 23.38 2.93 -32.50
C ARG A 223 22.39 3.32 -33.60
N ASN A 224 21.70 2.36 -34.19
CA ASN A 224 20.66 2.61 -35.18
C ASN A 224 19.30 2.86 -34.48
N PRO A 225 18.63 4.00 -34.75
CA PRO A 225 17.32 4.33 -34.17
C PRO A 225 16.27 3.22 -34.27
N ARG A 226 16.30 2.41 -35.33
CA ARG A 226 15.36 1.28 -35.52
C ARG A 226 15.40 0.27 -34.36
N PHE A 227 16.55 0.05 -33.74
CA PHE A 227 16.72 -0.93 -32.65
C PHE A 227 16.64 -0.29 -31.25
N GLN A 228 16.32 1.01 -31.15
CA GLN A 228 16.20 1.69 -29.87
C GLN A 228 14.81 1.52 -29.25
N ASP A 229 13.76 1.30 -30.05
CA ASP A 229 12.44 0.92 -29.54
C ASP A 229 12.31 -0.60 -29.43
N CYS A 230 12.79 -1.16 -28.32
CA CYS A 230 12.74 -2.59 -28.04
C CYS A 230 11.31 -3.13 -28.10
N THR A 231 10.33 -2.33 -27.66
CA THR A 231 8.92 -2.74 -27.56
C THR A 231 8.16 -2.72 -28.88
N SER A 232 8.77 -2.28 -29.97
CA SER A 232 8.21 -2.42 -31.32
C SER A 232 8.22 -3.87 -31.81
N CYS A 233 9.24 -4.64 -31.42
CA CYS A 233 9.35 -6.07 -31.73
C CYS A 233 9.05 -6.94 -30.49
N HIS A 234 9.63 -6.63 -29.34
CA HIS A 234 9.42 -7.34 -28.09
C HIS A 234 8.19 -6.80 -27.37
N VAL A 235 6.99 -7.21 -27.81
CA VAL A 235 5.72 -6.64 -27.34
C VAL A 235 5.15 -7.34 -26.09
N LYS A 236 5.55 -8.59 -25.82
CA LYS A 236 5.05 -9.41 -24.70
C LYS A 236 6.00 -9.39 -23.48
N ILE A 237 6.58 -8.23 -23.15
CA ILE A 237 7.62 -8.07 -22.09
C ILE A 237 7.20 -8.42 -20.66
N HIS A 238 5.91 -8.66 -20.41
CA HIS A 238 5.43 -9.11 -19.09
C HIS A 238 5.35 -10.65 -19.00
N GLY A 239 5.58 -11.34 -20.11
CA GLY A 239 5.45 -12.78 -20.26
C GLY A 239 4.71 -13.15 -21.55
N SER A 240 5.08 -14.30 -22.14
CA SER A 240 4.56 -14.79 -23.41
C SER A 240 4.23 -16.28 -23.33
N ASN A 241 3.14 -16.69 -23.98
CA ASN A 241 2.79 -18.11 -24.15
C ASN A 241 3.21 -18.67 -25.51
N VAL A 242 3.79 -17.83 -26.37
CA VAL A 242 4.01 -18.15 -27.79
C VAL A 242 5.47 -18.06 -28.20
N ASN A 243 6.26 -17.19 -27.57
CA ASN A 243 7.61 -16.90 -28.02
C ASN A 243 8.57 -16.58 -26.84
N PRO A 244 9.74 -17.26 -26.74
CA PRO A 244 10.68 -17.10 -25.64
C PRO A 244 11.40 -15.74 -25.58
N ILE A 245 11.40 -14.99 -26.68
CA ILE A 245 11.96 -13.64 -26.77
C ILE A 245 10.86 -12.57 -26.87
N PHE A 246 9.62 -12.89 -26.50
CA PHE A 246 8.52 -11.91 -26.34
C PHE A 246 8.07 -11.18 -27.62
N LEU A 247 8.30 -11.77 -28.79
CA LEU A 247 7.72 -11.30 -30.05
C LEU A 247 6.19 -11.47 -30.06
N GLN A 248 5.55 -10.77 -31.00
CA GLN A 248 4.11 -10.82 -31.23
C GLN A 248 3.66 -12.17 -31.78
#